data_AF-A0A7C5TXF1-F1
#
_entry.id   AF-A0A7C5TXF1-F1
#
_cell.length_a   1.000
_cell.length_b   1.000
_cell.length_c   1.000
_cell.angle_alpha   90.00
_cell.angle_beta   90.00
_cell.angle_gamma   90.00
#
_symmetry.space_group_name_H-M   'P 1'
#
loop_
_entity.id
_entity.type
_entity.pdbx_description
1 polymer ?
#
loop_
_entity_poly.entity_id
_entity_poly.type
_entity_poly.pdbx_seq_one_letter_code
_entity_poly.pdbx_strand_id
1 'polypeptide(L)'
;MILMKEVIEKINRILSDEDVRKQINRIVQSSSEKIWILLNEYPHIKRYADEIVKIKDYSISHLEDLIKTAMRNIEKNGSKAYFARDAEEARKIISDIIGSDKVVIKAKSMATEEIKLNEHLRRLGKEVWETDLGMFLIQVLEEEPSHPVAPIYTQDFFH
;
A
#
# COMPACT_ATOMS: atom_id res chain seq x y z
N MET A 1 -0.03 -18.97 -14.02
CA MET A 1 1.05 -19.16 -15.02
C MET A 1 0.86 -18.33 -16.30
N ILE A 2 -0.38 -18.01 -16.72
CA ILE A 2 -0.68 -17.17 -17.90
C ILE A 2 -0.37 -15.68 -17.65
N LEU A 3 -0.77 -15.15 -16.49
CA LEU A 3 -0.54 -13.74 -16.11
C LEU A 3 0.94 -13.33 -16.07
N MET A 4 1.83 -14.25 -15.67
CA MET A 4 3.26 -13.97 -15.57
C MET A 4 3.93 -13.86 -16.95
N LYS A 5 3.43 -14.60 -17.95
CA LYS A 5 3.92 -14.49 -19.33
C LYS A 5 3.54 -13.15 -19.96
N GLU A 6 2.30 -12.71 -19.78
CA GLU A 6 1.83 -11.42 -20.28
C GLU A 6 2.59 -10.24 -19.67
N VAL A 7 2.87 -10.30 -18.36
CA VAL A 7 3.71 -9.29 -17.67
C VAL A 7 5.13 -9.29 -18.23
N ILE A 8 5.76 -10.45 -18.42
CA ILE A 8 7.11 -10.57 -18.98
C ILE A 8 7.16 -10.06 -20.43
N GLU A 9 6.16 -10.36 -21.25
CA GLU A 9 6.07 -9.85 -22.63
C GLU A 9 5.91 -8.32 -22.68
N LYS A 10 5.09 -7.76 -21.78
CA LYS A 10 4.90 -6.31 -21.69
C LYS A 10 6.17 -5.61 -21.21
N ILE A 11 6.87 -6.19 -20.23
CA ILE A 11 8.19 -5.72 -19.78
C ILE A 11 9.21 -5.81 -20.91
N ASN A 12 9.29 -6.92 -21.63
CA ASN A 12 10.21 -7.09 -22.76
C ASN A 12 9.94 -6.10 -23.90
N ARG A 13 8.67 -5.74 -24.14
CA ARG A 13 8.29 -4.73 -25.13
C ARG A 13 8.70 -3.33 -24.70
N ILE A 14 8.48 -2.96 -23.44
CA ILE A 14 8.91 -1.65 -22.90
C ILE A 14 10.44 -1.57 -22.87
N LEU A 15 11.10 -2.65 -22.47
CA LEU A 15 12.54 -2.81 -22.53
C LEU A 15 13.05 -3.08 -23.95
N SER A 16 12.24 -3.08 -25.02
CA SER A 16 12.75 -3.21 -26.39
C SER A 16 13.13 -1.86 -27.01
N ASP A 17 12.62 -0.79 -26.42
CA ASP A 17 12.87 0.59 -26.84
C ASP A 17 14.22 1.09 -26.31
N GLU A 18 15.07 1.54 -27.23
CA GLU A 18 16.44 1.95 -26.93
C GLU A 18 16.51 3.24 -26.09
N ASP A 19 15.54 4.15 -26.27
CA ASP A 19 15.46 5.41 -25.53
C ASP A 19 14.95 5.17 -24.12
N VAL A 20 13.93 4.30 -23.96
CA VAL A 20 13.45 3.86 -22.64
C VAL A 20 14.53 3.13 -21.86
N ARG A 21 15.31 2.24 -22.50
CA ARG A 21 16.47 1.59 -21.87
C ARG A 21 17.51 2.60 -21.41
N LYS A 22 17.86 3.59 -22.25
CA LYS A 22 18.84 4.63 -21.91
C LYS A 22 18.37 5.47 -20.73
N GLN A 23 17.10 5.84 -20.69
CA GLN A 23 16.52 6.61 -19.58
C GLN A 23 16.47 5.79 -18.28
N ILE A 24 15.99 4.55 -18.32
CA ILE A 24 15.98 3.65 -17.16
C ILE A 24 17.40 3.43 -16.63
N ASN A 25 18.36 3.13 -17.51
CA ASN A 25 19.75 2.93 -17.10
C ASN A 25 20.34 4.19 -16.46
N ARG A 26 20.04 5.38 -16.99
CA ARG A 26 20.51 6.65 -16.41
C ARG A 26 19.89 6.93 -15.04
N ILE A 27 18.60 6.63 -14.86
CA ILE A 27 17.90 6.80 -13.58
C ILE A 27 18.41 5.78 -12.56
N VAL A 28 18.53 4.51 -12.94
CA VAL A 28 19.04 3.44 -12.09
C VAL A 28 20.48 3.72 -11.68
N GLN A 29 21.38 4.05 -12.61
CA GLN A 29 22.78 4.37 -12.30
C GLN A 29 22.90 5.57 -11.35
N SER A 30 22.20 6.68 -11.66
CA SER A 30 22.26 7.88 -10.81
C SER A 30 21.60 7.67 -9.43
N SER A 31 20.62 6.77 -9.32
CA SER A 31 20.00 6.41 -8.04
C SER A 31 20.89 5.45 -7.25
N SER A 32 21.51 4.47 -7.91
CA SER A 32 22.43 3.52 -7.28
C SER A 32 23.67 4.21 -6.72
N GLU A 33 24.25 5.18 -7.44
CA GLU A 33 25.43 5.91 -6.98
C GLU A 33 25.12 6.76 -5.74
N LYS A 34 23.98 7.47 -5.75
CA LYS A 34 23.50 8.24 -4.58
C LYS A 34 23.18 7.35 -3.38
N ILE A 35 22.56 6.19 -3.60
CA ILE A 35 22.29 5.20 -2.56
C ILE A 35 23.61 4.67 -1.98
N TRP A 36 24.61 4.37 -2.82
CA TRP A 36 25.92 3.91 -2.36
C TRP A 36 26.68 4.95 -1.54
N ILE A 37 26.63 6.22 -1.95
CA ILE A 37 27.19 7.34 -1.17
C ILE A 37 26.50 7.41 0.20
N LEU A 38 25.16 7.39 0.22
CA LEU A 38 24.37 7.45 1.46
C LEU A 38 24.65 6.25 2.38
N LEU A 39 24.77 5.04 1.83
CA LEU A 39 25.07 3.83 2.60
C LEU A 39 26.50 3.84 3.17
N ASN A 40 27.46 4.44 2.47
CA ASN A 40 28.81 4.63 2.98
C ASN A 40 28.87 5.73 4.06
N GLU A 41 28.10 6.80 3.90
CA GLU A 41 27.99 7.89 4.88
C GLU A 41 27.26 7.44 6.15
N TYR A 42 26.29 6.52 6.02
CA TYR A 42 25.53 5.96 7.12
C TYR A 42 25.60 4.42 7.16
N PRO A 43 26.75 3.85 7.58
CA PRO A 43 26.96 2.39 7.59
C PRO A 43 25.95 1.62 8.46
N HIS A 44 25.35 2.29 9.45
CA HIS A 44 24.35 1.71 10.33
C HIS A 44 23.02 1.40 9.61
N ILE A 45 22.73 2.01 8.46
CA ILE A 45 21.53 1.69 7.66
C ILE A 45 21.54 0.21 7.26
N LYS A 46 22.70 -0.32 6.87
CA LYS A 46 22.84 -1.75 6.57
C LYS A 46 22.50 -2.62 7.77
N ARG A 47 22.98 -2.24 8.96
CA ARG A 47 22.64 -2.95 10.21
C ARG A 47 21.12 -2.91 10.48
N TYR A 48 20.47 -1.76 10.30
CA TYR A 48 19.01 -1.68 10.47
C TYR A 48 18.26 -2.52 9.43
N ALA A 49 18.73 -2.57 8.19
CA ALA A 49 18.16 -3.46 7.19
C ALA A 49 18.26 -4.94 7.61
N ASP A 50 19.43 -5.37 8.10
CA ASP A 50 19.63 -6.73 8.62
C ASP A 50 18.74 -7.01 9.85
N GLU A 51 18.55 -6.04 10.74
CA GLU A 51 17.64 -6.14 11.89
C GLU A 51 16.17 -6.27 11.43
N ILE A 52 15.74 -5.49 10.42
CA ILE A 52 14.40 -5.60 9.84
C ILE A 52 14.16 -6.98 9.23
N VAL A 53 15.14 -7.55 8.54
CA VAL A 53 15.04 -8.91 7.99
C VAL A 53 14.83 -9.93 9.12
N LYS A 54 15.64 -9.86 10.18
CA LYS A 54 15.47 -10.76 11.35
C LYS A 54 14.10 -10.61 12.00
N ILE A 55 13.59 -9.38 12.13
CA ILE A 55 12.26 -9.11 12.68
C ILE A 55 11.18 -9.73 11.79
N LYS A 56 11.31 -9.64 10.46
CA LYS A 56 10.37 -10.25 9.51
C LYS A 56 10.38 -11.77 9.63
N ASP A 57 11.54 -12.39 9.67
CA ASP A 57 11.68 -13.85 9.78
C ASP A 57 11.09 -14.37 11.10
N TYR A 58 11.38 -13.67 12.19
CA TYR A 58 10.77 -13.95 13.49
C TYR A 58 9.24 -13.80 13.43
N SER A 59 8.75 -12.72 12.81
CA SER A 59 7.31 -12.44 12.74
C SER A 59 6.54 -13.47 11.95
N ILE A 60 7.11 -13.96 10.84
CA ILE A 60 6.51 -15.04 10.04
C ILE A 60 6.41 -16.32 10.89
N SER A 61 7.45 -16.63 11.65
CA SER A 61 7.51 -17.86 12.46
C SER A 61 6.59 -17.82 13.70
N HIS A 62 6.21 -16.63 14.17
CA HIS A 62 5.40 -16.43 15.38
C HIS A 62 4.10 -15.68 15.09
N LEU A 63 3.62 -15.74 13.84
CA LEU A 63 2.53 -14.90 13.36
C LEU A 63 1.26 -15.05 14.20
N GLU A 64 0.92 -16.26 14.61
CA GLU A 64 -0.29 -16.52 15.41
C GLU A 64 -0.25 -15.82 16.77
N ASP A 65 0.86 -15.90 17.50
CA ASP A 65 1.01 -15.26 18.81
C ASP A 65 1.09 -13.74 18.71
N LEU A 66 1.73 -13.24 17.64
CA LEU A 66 1.78 -11.81 17.35
C LEU A 66 0.41 -11.25 17.02
N ILE A 67 -0.40 -11.95 16.24
CA ILE A 67 -1.80 -11.56 15.96
C ILE A 67 -2.61 -11.52 17.25
N LYS A 68 -2.53 -12.57 18.09
CA LYS A 68 -3.21 -12.60 19.39
C LYS A 68 -2.79 -11.42 20.26
N THR A 69 -1.50 -11.11 20.29
CA THR A 69 -0.96 -9.98 21.07
C THR A 69 -1.47 -8.65 20.54
N ALA A 70 -1.47 -8.45 19.22
CA ALA A 70 -1.97 -7.25 18.57
C ALA A 70 -3.46 -7.04 18.87
N MET A 71 -4.29 -8.08 18.70
CA MET A 71 -5.72 -8.03 19.02
C MET A 71 -5.95 -7.67 20.48
N ARG A 72 -5.24 -8.31 21.41
CA ARG A 72 -5.36 -8.04 22.85
C ARG A 72 -5.00 -6.59 23.19
N ASN A 73 -4.02 -6.00 22.52
CA ASN A 73 -3.63 -4.61 22.73
C ASN A 73 -4.65 -3.62 22.13
N ILE A 74 -5.23 -3.93 20.96
CA ILE A 74 -6.33 -3.16 20.37
C ILE A 74 -7.54 -3.15 21.30
N GLU A 75 -7.90 -4.32 21.83
CA GLU A 75 -9.01 -4.49 22.79
C GLU A 75 -8.78 -3.75 24.10
N LYS A 76 -7.57 -3.79 24.64
CA LYS A 76 -7.20 -3.00 25.83
C LYS A 76 -7.37 -1.50 25.62
N ASN A 77 -7.23 -1.01 24.40
CA ASN A 77 -7.42 0.40 24.06
C ASN A 77 -8.88 0.75 23.72
N GLY A 78 -9.85 -0.11 24.06
CA GLY A 78 -11.28 0.15 23.91
C GLY A 78 -11.83 -0.05 22.49
N SER A 79 -11.02 -0.62 21.57
CA SER A 79 -11.46 -0.95 20.21
C SER A 79 -11.79 -2.43 20.11
N LYS A 80 -12.74 -2.82 19.25
CA LYS A 80 -13.03 -4.24 19.02
C LYS A 80 -12.13 -4.79 17.92
N ALA A 81 -11.41 -5.87 18.20
CA ALA A 81 -10.58 -6.56 17.23
C ALA A 81 -11.35 -7.69 16.54
N TYR A 82 -11.13 -7.86 15.24
CA TYR A 82 -11.70 -8.96 14.46
C TYR A 82 -10.57 -9.63 13.68
N PHE A 83 -10.62 -10.96 13.62
CA PHE A 83 -9.69 -11.75 12.81
C PHE A 83 -10.41 -12.26 11.57
N ALA A 84 -9.76 -12.12 10.42
CA ALA A 84 -10.21 -12.65 9.15
C ALA A 84 -9.07 -13.43 8.50
N ARG A 85 -9.36 -14.64 8.01
CA ARG A 85 -8.39 -15.55 7.38
C ARG A 85 -8.08 -15.16 5.95
N ASP A 86 -9.01 -14.49 5.29
CA ASP A 86 -8.90 -14.07 3.90
C ASP A 86 -9.71 -12.79 3.61
N ALA A 87 -9.63 -12.34 2.36
CA ALA A 87 -10.29 -11.15 1.87
C ALA A 87 -11.83 -11.24 1.91
N GLU A 88 -12.41 -12.43 1.72
CA GLU A 88 -13.85 -12.61 1.71
C GLU A 88 -14.42 -12.51 3.13
N GLU A 89 -13.79 -13.20 4.08
CA GLU A 89 -14.14 -13.12 5.50
C GLU A 89 -13.99 -11.68 6.02
N ALA A 90 -12.91 -10.99 5.65
CA ALA A 90 -12.70 -9.59 6.04
C ALA A 90 -13.82 -8.68 5.52
N ARG A 91 -14.18 -8.78 4.23
CA ARG A 91 -15.28 -8.02 3.64
C ARG A 91 -16.61 -8.31 4.30
N LYS A 92 -16.88 -9.58 4.63
CA LYS A 92 -18.11 -9.99 5.32
C LYS A 92 -18.18 -9.37 6.71
N ILE A 93 -17.14 -9.53 7.53
CA ILE A 93 -17.06 -8.93 8.87
C ILE A 93 -17.29 -7.42 8.80
N ILE A 94 -16.62 -6.73 7.87
CA ILE A 94 -16.78 -5.28 7.70
C ILE A 94 -18.21 -4.93 7.28
N SER A 95 -18.81 -5.68 6.37
CA SER A 95 -20.20 -5.47 5.95
C SER A 95 -21.19 -5.66 7.10
N ASP A 96 -20.96 -6.67 7.94
CA ASP A 96 -21.77 -6.96 9.12
C ASP A 96 -21.63 -5.85 10.18
N ILE A 97 -20.43 -5.28 10.34
CA ILE A 97 -20.18 -4.13 11.24
C ILE A 97 -20.91 -2.87 10.75
N ILE A 98 -20.88 -2.60 9.44
CA ILE A 98 -21.54 -1.43 8.84
C ILE A 98 -23.07 -1.59 8.88
N GLY A 99 -23.59 -2.81 8.77
CA GLY A 99 -25.03 -3.07 8.83
C GLY A 99 -25.80 -2.32 7.73
N SER A 100 -26.89 -1.64 8.11
CA SER A 100 -27.78 -0.93 7.17
C SER A 100 -27.31 0.47 6.79
N ASP A 101 -26.17 0.95 7.30
CA ASP A 101 -25.69 2.29 7.00
C ASP A 101 -25.35 2.43 5.51
N LYS A 102 -25.80 3.56 4.94
CA LYS A 102 -25.63 3.86 3.51
C LYS A 102 -24.30 4.55 3.21
N VAL A 103 -23.78 5.35 4.13
CA VAL A 103 -22.55 6.14 3.96
C VAL A 103 -21.47 5.59 4.88
N VAL A 104 -20.31 5.28 4.30
CA VAL A 104 -19.15 4.72 5.00
C VAL A 104 -17.97 5.66 4.81
N ILE A 105 -17.45 6.18 5.92
CA ILE A 105 -16.28 7.04 5.94
C ILE A 105 -15.12 6.24 6.56
N LYS A 106 -14.02 6.06 5.82
CA LYS A 106 -12.86 5.28 6.25
C LYS A 106 -11.53 5.95 5.92
N ALA A 107 -10.50 5.71 6.72
CA ALA A 107 -9.12 6.11 6.35
C ALA A 107 -8.60 5.30 5.15
N LYS A 108 -7.69 5.88 4.34
CA LYS A 108 -6.98 5.12 3.29
C LYS A 108 -6.14 4.01 3.92
N SER A 109 -6.17 2.83 3.31
CA SER A 109 -5.37 1.69 3.75
C SER A 109 -5.10 0.76 2.58
N MET A 110 -3.82 0.48 2.32
CA MET A 110 -3.42 -0.49 1.28
C MET A 110 -4.06 -1.87 1.53
N ALA A 111 -4.19 -2.28 2.79
CA ALA A 111 -4.86 -3.54 3.13
C ALA A 111 -6.32 -3.57 2.63
N THR A 112 -7.02 -2.42 2.67
CA THR A 112 -8.39 -2.31 2.15
C THR A 112 -8.45 -2.29 0.62
N GLU A 113 -7.41 -1.79 -0.05
CA GLU A 113 -7.27 -1.83 -1.51
C GLU A 113 -6.99 -3.25 -2.02
N GLU A 114 -6.08 -3.98 -1.36
CA GLU A 114 -5.74 -5.37 -1.69
C GLU A 114 -6.96 -6.29 -1.64
N ILE A 115 -7.83 -6.08 -0.64
CA ILE A 115 -9.11 -6.79 -0.55
C ILE A 115 -10.23 -6.09 -1.33
N LYS A 116 -9.97 -5.10 -2.19
CA LYS A 116 -10.99 -4.42 -3.02
C LYS A 116 -12.24 -4.01 -2.23
N LEU A 117 -12.06 -3.50 -1.00
CA LEU A 117 -13.16 -3.27 -0.06
C LEU A 117 -14.17 -2.25 -0.60
N ASN A 118 -13.69 -1.16 -1.20
CA ASN A 118 -14.55 -0.11 -1.73
C ASN A 118 -15.47 -0.64 -2.84
N GLU A 119 -14.95 -1.48 -3.74
CA GLU A 119 -15.74 -2.13 -4.79
C GLU A 119 -16.81 -3.05 -4.21
N HIS A 120 -16.45 -3.83 -3.19
CA HIS A 120 -17.37 -4.71 -2.48
C HIS A 120 -18.52 -3.94 -1.82
N LEU A 121 -18.21 -2.88 -1.07
CA LEU A 121 -19.23 -2.08 -0.39
C LEU A 121 -20.13 -1.32 -1.39
N ARG A 122 -19.58 -0.80 -2.49
CA ARG A 122 -20.38 -0.16 -3.56
C ARG A 122 -21.36 -1.13 -4.21
N ARG A 123 -20.98 -2.39 -4.44
CA ARG A 123 -21.92 -3.42 -4.92
C ARG A 123 -23.07 -3.69 -3.96
N LEU A 124 -22.87 -3.46 -2.66
CA LEU A 124 -23.91 -3.54 -1.64
C LEU A 124 -24.76 -2.24 -1.54
N GLY A 125 -24.59 -1.30 -2.48
CA GLY A 125 -25.34 -0.04 -2.51
C GLY A 125 -24.85 0.99 -1.49
N LYS A 126 -23.63 0.85 -0.98
CA LYS A 126 -23.03 1.79 -0.01
C LYS A 126 -22.19 2.85 -0.72
N GLU A 127 -22.29 4.07 -0.23
CA GLU A 127 -21.47 5.20 -0.61
C GLU A 127 -20.22 5.22 0.28
N VAL A 128 -19.03 5.15 -0.31
CA VAL A 128 -17.77 4.97 0.44
C VAL A 128 -16.83 6.14 0.16
N TRP A 129 -16.44 6.82 1.23
CA TRP A 129 -15.55 7.98 1.21
C TRP A 129 -14.26 7.70 1.98
N GLU A 130 -13.13 8.20 1.47
CA GLU A 130 -11.84 8.08 2.13
C GLU A 130 -11.43 9.40 2.81
N THR A 131 -10.92 9.33 4.04
CA THR A 131 -10.56 10.52 4.84
C THR A 131 -9.10 10.95 4.72
N ASP A 132 -8.32 10.33 3.85
CA ASP A 132 -6.95 10.79 3.57
C ASP A 132 -7.06 12.17 2.90
N LEU A 133 -6.48 13.21 3.50
CA LEU A 133 -6.56 14.58 2.98
C LEU A 133 -6.09 14.66 1.51
N GLY A 134 -5.09 13.86 1.12
CA GLY A 134 -4.62 13.82 -0.26
C GLY A 134 -5.63 13.19 -1.23
N MET A 135 -6.30 12.11 -0.81
CA MET A 135 -7.33 11.46 -1.63
C MET A 135 -8.66 12.23 -1.62
N PHE A 136 -9.00 12.86 -0.49
CA PHE A 136 -10.15 13.74 -0.32
C PHE A 136 -10.03 14.98 -1.23
N LEU A 137 -8.84 15.60 -1.30
CA LEU A 137 -8.56 16.69 -2.25
C LEU A 137 -8.70 16.22 -3.71
N ILE A 138 -8.17 15.05 -4.07
CA ILE A 138 -8.32 14.47 -5.42
C ILE A 138 -9.79 14.18 -5.75
N GLN A 139 -10.58 13.70 -4.78
CA GLN A 139 -12.02 13.45 -4.95
C GLN A 139 -12.84 14.74 -5.08
N VAL A 140 -12.44 15.83 -4.41
CA VAL A 140 -13.09 17.15 -4.54
C VAL A 140 -12.70 17.84 -5.85
N LEU A 141 -11.52 17.54 -6.40
CA LEU A 141 -10.97 18.18 -7.61
C LEU A 141 -11.22 17.40 -8.91
N GLU A 142 -11.84 16.21 -8.86
CA GLU A 142 -12.12 15.33 -10.03
C GLU A 142 -10.88 14.96 -10.89
N GLU A 143 -9.68 14.95 -10.32
CA GLU A 143 -8.45 14.59 -11.05
C GLU A 143 -8.05 13.11 -10.84
N GLU A 144 -7.34 12.51 -11.81
CA GLU A 144 -6.81 11.15 -11.64
C GLU A 144 -5.54 11.14 -10.76
N PRO A 145 -5.39 10.19 -9.82
CA PRO A 145 -4.22 10.12 -8.96
C PRO A 145 -2.96 9.78 -9.75
N SER A 146 -1.95 10.65 -9.71
CA SER A 146 -0.78 10.51 -10.56
C SER A 146 0.24 9.46 -10.09
N HIS A 147 0.52 9.25 -8.78
CA HIS A 147 1.46 8.17 -8.36
C HIS A 147 1.27 7.65 -6.91
N PRO A 148 1.41 6.33 -6.66
CA PRO A 148 1.13 5.70 -5.36
C PRO A 148 2.26 5.73 -4.30
N VAL A 149 3.42 6.36 -4.56
CA VAL A 149 4.62 6.20 -3.67
C VAL A 149 5.37 7.50 -3.33
N ALA A 150 4.86 8.68 -3.69
CA ALA A 150 5.48 9.96 -3.30
C ALA A 150 4.44 10.93 -2.71
N PRO A 151 4.82 11.79 -1.75
CA PRO A 151 3.94 12.86 -1.31
C PRO A 151 3.59 13.78 -2.48
N ILE A 152 2.36 14.30 -2.47
CA ILE A 152 1.85 15.24 -3.47
C ILE A 152 2.72 16.51 -3.42
N TYR A 153 3.46 16.77 -4.49
CA TYR A 153 3.98 18.09 -4.80
C TYR A 153 3.13 18.64 -5.94
N THR A 154 2.12 19.43 -5.64
CA THR A 154 1.46 20.29 -6.63
C THR A 154 2.42 21.43 -6.95
N GLN A 155 2.87 21.53 -8.21
CA GLN A 155 3.80 22.58 -8.66
C GLN A 155 3.14 23.94 -8.92
N ASP A 156 1.83 24.10 -8.70
CA ASP A 156 1.09 25.26 -9.23
C ASP A 156 0.66 26.33 -8.20
N PHE A 157 1.48 26.58 -7.16
CA PHE A 157 1.17 27.63 -6.16
C PHE A 157 2.13 28.84 -6.13
N PHE A 158 2.95 29.04 -7.17
CA PHE A 158 3.67 30.30 -7.34
C PHE A 158 3.45 30.87 -8.73
N HIS A 159 2.35 31.62 -8.91
CA HIS A 159 2.28 32.87 -9.66
C HIS A 159 1.05 33.68 -9.26
#